data_AF-A0A520J3K4-F1
#
_entry.id   AF-A0A520J3K4-F1
#
_cell.length_a   1.000
_cell.length_b   1.000
_cell.length_c   1.000
_cell.angle_alpha   90.00
_cell.angle_beta   90.00
_cell.angle_gamma   90.00
#
_symmetry.space_group_name_H-M   'P 1'
#
loop_
_entity.id
_entity.type
_entity.pdbx_description
1 polymer ?
#
loop_
_entity_poly.entity_id
_entity_poly.type
_entity_poly.pdbx_seq_one_letter_code
_entity_poly.pdbx_strand_id
1 'polypeptide(L)'
;MKLKTIYLILLCLSPLLFHAQKGLSGIWSGKVSNDSTTVRRDQSFEIALTQYREKVYGYSRTTFIVNDTLYYVLKRVKGTVDGDVCEIRDDEIISYSFPGKIDKGIKVTTTFRMNKQDSSWHLDGKWSTNKTKRFYAITGSVALREETDPLNSRIFAHLQELDVAKEIELPQTQLVTTAKQPAVVPAKTNSQPPAENIPTEKVTPAKKEVARKKQAANIPALKDSVVTAKKEMPRATPNANPETAKTGTPVPSKTTPAGITFTPSVPAANVNDRINIMSTEIIFTSDSLELALYDNGEVDGDTVSVLLNGEIIIAREMLKASAMRKTIKTPAGNDEFMLVLYAENLGRYPPNTGLLVVKDGDTTKQIRFSADLKQNAAIIFRRKK
;
A
#
# COMPACT_ATOMS: atom_id res chain seq x y z
N MET A 1 8.61 -0.47 -83.87
CA MET A 1 7.94 0.02 -82.64
C MET A 1 7.41 -1.18 -81.86
N LYS A 2 8.11 -1.63 -80.80
CA LYS A 2 7.62 -2.72 -79.92
C LYS A 2 7.74 -2.23 -78.48
N LEU A 3 6.58 -1.96 -77.88
CA LEU A 3 6.41 -1.46 -76.52
C LEU A 3 6.71 -2.60 -75.53
N LYS A 4 7.68 -2.43 -74.63
CA LYS A 4 7.95 -3.37 -73.54
C LYS A 4 7.02 -3.04 -72.37
N THR A 5 6.11 -3.96 -72.05
CA THR A 5 5.24 -3.92 -70.88
C THR A 5 6.09 -4.11 -69.61
N ILE A 6 6.14 -3.09 -68.75
CA ILE A 6 6.76 -3.16 -67.42
C ILE A 6 5.68 -3.61 -66.45
N TYR A 7 5.85 -4.79 -65.84
CA TYR A 7 5.05 -5.22 -64.69
C TYR A 7 5.54 -4.47 -63.44
N LEU A 8 4.71 -3.56 -62.93
CA LEU A 8 4.91 -2.91 -61.64
C LEU A 8 4.45 -3.86 -60.54
N ILE A 9 5.38 -4.50 -59.84
CA ILE A 9 5.10 -5.30 -58.64
C ILE A 9 4.77 -4.31 -57.52
N LEU A 10 3.48 -4.23 -57.18
CA LEU A 10 2.97 -3.46 -56.05
C LEU A 10 3.32 -4.20 -54.75
N LEU A 11 4.46 -3.83 -54.15
CA LEU A 11 4.89 -4.34 -52.85
C LEU A 11 3.92 -3.78 -51.79
N CYS A 12 2.93 -4.58 -51.37
CA CYS A 12 2.08 -4.26 -50.22
C CYS A 12 2.95 -4.25 -48.95
N LEU A 13 3.48 -3.08 -48.58
CA LEU A 13 3.93 -2.82 -47.21
C LEU A 13 2.70 -2.85 -46.30
N SER A 14 2.36 -4.04 -45.81
CA SER A 14 1.54 -4.16 -44.61
C SER A 14 2.37 -3.60 -43.45
N PRO A 15 1.87 -2.62 -42.69
CA PRO A 15 2.54 -2.22 -41.47
C PRO A 15 2.51 -3.42 -40.52
N LEU A 16 3.68 -4.00 -40.25
CA LEU A 16 3.89 -4.89 -39.10
C LEU A 16 3.60 -4.07 -37.85
N LEU A 17 2.34 -4.06 -37.43
CA LEU A 17 1.93 -3.60 -36.12
C LEU A 17 2.48 -4.63 -35.13
N PHE A 18 3.71 -4.39 -34.66
CA PHE A 18 4.21 -5.00 -33.44
C PHE A 18 3.24 -4.59 -32.33
N HIS A 19 2.28 -5.46 -32.04
CA HIS A 19 1.50 -5.35 -30.81
C HIS A 19 2.49 -5.64 -29.69
N ALA A 20 3.00 -4.58 -29.06
CA ALA A 20 3.72 -4.73 -27.81
C ALA A 20 2.76 -5.43 -26.84
N GLN A 21 3.00 -6.71 -26.59
CA GLN A 21 2.24 -7.47 -25.61
C GLN A 21 2.40 -6.77 -24.26
N LYS A 22 1.27 -6.53 -23.57
CA LYS A 22 1.28 -5.94 -22.23
C LYS A 22 2.26 -6.74 -21.37
N GLY A 23 3.24 -6.07 -20.77
CA GLY A 23 4.13 -6.69 -19.79
C GLY A 23 3.49 -6.77 -18.40
N LEU A 24 4.13 -7.52 -17.51
CA LEU A 24 3.70 -7.72 -16.11
C LEU A 24 4.13 -6.59 -15.17
N SER A 25 4.94 -5.64 -15.66
CA SER A 25 5.37 -4.49 -14.88
C SER A 25 4.17 -3.66 -14.42
N GLY A 26 4.05 -3.46 -13.12
CA GLY A 26 2.93 -2.77 -12.51
C GLY A 26 2.56 -3.31 -11.14
N ILE A 27 1.47 -2.77 -10.61
CA ILE A 27 0.88 -3.20 -9.35
C ILE A 27 -0.37 -4.01 -9.65
N TRP A 28 -0.55 -5.08 -8.90
CA TRP A 28 -1.69 -5.98 -9.02
C TRP A 28 -2.25 -6.23 -7.63
N SER A 29 -3.57 -6.15 -7.49
CA SER A 29 -4.26 -6.27 -6.20
C SER A 29 -5.45 -7.23 -6.31
N GLY A 30 -5.74 -7.93 -5.22
CA GLY A 30 -6.87 -8.84 -5.16
C GLY A 30 -6.78 -9.79 -3.97
N LYS A 31 -7.10 -11.06 -4.20
CA LYS A 31 -7.25 -12.06 -3.14
C LYS A 31 -6.40 -13.29 -3.38
N VAL A 32 -6.01 -13.91 -2.27
CA VAL A 32 -5.44 -15.25 -2.22
C VAL A 32 -6.31 -16.12 -1.30
N SER A 33 -6.73 -17.28 -1.79
CA SER A 33 -7.53 -18.25 -1.06
C SER A 33 -6.69 -19.47 -0.69
N ASN A 34 -7.09 -20.21 0.33
CA ASN A 34 -6.52 -21.50 0.67
C ASN A 34 -7.52 -22.61 0.33
N ASP A 35 -7.06 -23.69 -0.29
CA ASP A 35 -7.92 -24.83 -0.62
C ASP A 35 -8.35 -25.62 0.64
N SER A 36 -7.63 -25.47 1.75
CA SER A 36 -8.00 -26.05 3.04
C SER A 36 -9.10 -25.23 3.73
N THR A 37 -10.19 -25.90 4.06
CA THR A 37 -11.30 -25.34 4.84
C THR A 37 -10.94 -25.02 6.30
N THR A 38 -9.79 -25.51 6.77
CA THR A 38 -9.26 -25.25 8.12
C THR A 38 -8.43 -23.98 8.21
N VAL A 39 -8.09 -23.39 7.06
CA VAL A 39 -7.26 -22.19 6.95
C VAL A 39 -8.16 -21.00 6.61
N ARG A 40 -7.76 -19.81 7.09
CA ARG A 40 -8.44 -18.52 6.89
C ARG A 40 -8.95 -18.37 5.45
N ARG A 41 -10.25 -18.07 5.30
CA ARG A 41 -10.86 -17.77 4.01
C ARG A 41 -10.44 -16.37 3.56
N ASP A 42 -10.09 -16.25 2.29
CA ASP A 42 -9.72 -15.03 1.55
C ASP A 42 -8.83 -14.03 2.31
N GLN A 43 -7.55 -14.05 1.97
CA GLN A 43 -6.59 -13.04 2.40
C GLN A 43 -6.41 -12.02 1.28
N SER A 44 -6.14 -10.77 1.63
CA SER A 44 -5.78 -9.83 0.58
C SER A 44 -4.36 -10.08 0.13
N PHE A 45 -4.15 -9.96 -1.18
CA PHE A 45 -2.86 -10.12 -1.81
C PHE A 45 -2.60 -8.97 -2.79
N GLU A 46 -1.42 -8.37 -2.69
CA GLU A 46 -0.93 -7.35 -3.61
C GLU A 46 0.48 -7.75 -4.07
N ILE A 47 0.80 -7.49 -5.33
CA ILE A 47 2.15 -7.65 -5.87
C ILE A 47 2.53 -6.44 -6.70
N ALA A 48 3.78 -6.02 -6.57
CA ALA A 48 4.40 -5.01 -7.42
C ALA A 48 5.53 -5.70 -8.16
N LEU A 49 5.44 -5.75 -9.49
CA LEU A 49 6.38 -6.47 -10.34
C LEU A 49 7.07 -5.52 -11.31
N THR A 50 8.30 -5.86 -11.65
CA THR A 50 9.02 -5.32 -12.80
C THR A 50 9.48 -6.49 -13.66
N GLN A 51 9.13 -6.45 -14.95
CA GLN A 51 9.53 -7.43 -15.93
C GLN A 51 10.72 -6.91 -16.76
N TYR A 52 11.75 -7.73 -16.87
CA TYR A 52 12.86 -7.54 -17.80
C TYR A 52 13.06 -8.81 -18.62
N ARG A 53 12.64 -8.79 -19.89
CA ARG A 53 12.58 -9.97 -20.77
C ARG A 53 11.74 -11.08 -20.11
N GLU A 54 12.30 -12.28 -19.99
CA GLU A 54 11.67 -13.47 -19.39
C GLU A 54 11.80 -13.52 -17.87
N LYS A 55 12.37 -12.49 -17.23
CA LYS A 55 12.54 -12.43 -15.78
C LYS A 55 11.60 -11.41 -15.17
N VAL A 56 11.09 -11.72 -13.99
CA VAL A 56 10.36 -10.78 -13.13
C VAL A 56 10.96 -10.74 -11.75
N TYR A 57 10.91 -9.58 -11.14
CA TYR A 57 11.28 -9.35 -9.76
C TYR A 57 10.35 -8.30 -9.16
N GLY A 58 10.29 -8.23 -7.85
CA GLY A 58 9.48 -7.25 -7.16
C GLY A 58 9.12 -7.71 -5.76
N TYR A 59 7.92 -7.37 -5.32
CA TYR A 59 7.48 -7.58 -3.95
C TYR A 59 6.06 -8.11 -3.90
N SER A 60 5.75 -8.87 -2.86
CA SER A 60 4.41 -9.33 -2.53
C SER A 60 4.02 -8.92 -1.12
N ARG A 61 2.76 -8.53 -0.94
CA ARG A 61 2.19 -8.18 0.34
C ARG A 61 0.92 -8.98 0.56
N THR A 62 0.84 -9.68 1.69
CA THR A 62 -0.36 -10.40 2.12
C THR A 62 -0.88 -9.82 3.43
N THR A 63 -2.19 -9.63 3.55
CA THR A 63 -2.83 -9.22 4.82
C THR A 63 -3.92 -10.19 5.25
N PHE A 64 -4.04 -10.40 6.56
CA PHE A 64 -5.01 -11.32 7.16
C PHE A 64 -5.37 -10.93 8.59
N ILE A 65 -6.59 -11.22 9.03
CA ILE A 65 -7.08 -10.88 10.37
C ILE A 65 -7.07 -12.13 11.26
N VAL A 66 -6.43 -12.06 12.44
CA VAL A 66 -6.51 -13.05 13.53
C VAL A 66 -7.02 -12.38 14.79
N ASN A 67 -8.05 -12.92 15.43
CA ASN A 67 -8.56 -12.42 16.72
C ASN A 67 -8.68 -10.89 16.71
N ASP A 68 -9.38 -10.36 15.69
CA ASP A 68 -9.62 -8.92 15.51
C ASP A 68 -8.36 -8.06 15.37
N THR A 69 -7.24 -8.68 15.01
CA THR A 69 -5.99 -7.98 14.71
C THR A 69 -5.62 -8.25 13.27
N LEU A 70 -5.47 -7.19 12.47
CA LEU A 70 -4.95 -7.25 11.11
C LEU A 70 -3.42 -7.39 11.15
N TYR A 71 -2.93 -8.37 10.41
CA TYR A 71 -1.51 -8.62 10.22
C TYR A 71 -1.12 -8.53 8.76
N TYR A 72 0.15 -8.24 8.50
CA TYR A 72 0.72 -8.26 7.17
C TYR A 72 2.06 -9.02 7.11
N VAL A 73 2.43 -9.42 5.90
CA VAL A 73 3.78 -9.83 5.53
C VAL A 73 4.14 -9.25 4.17
N LEU A 74 5.33 -8.65 4.09
CA LEU A 74 5.93 -8.13 2.87
C LEU A 74 7.15 -8.99 2.53
N LYS A 75 7.23 -9.46 1.28
CA LYS A 75 8.31 -10.31 0.79
C LYS A 75 8.83 -9.78 -0.53
N ARG A 76 10.12 -9.96 -0.77
CA ARG A 76 10.71 -9.88 -2.11
C ARG A 76 10.39 -11.16 -2.87
N VAL A 77 10.03 -11.03 -4.14
CA VAL A 77 9.73 -12.14 -5.04
C VAL A 77 10.57 -12.06 -6.30
N LYS A 78 10.85 -13.22 -6.89
CA LYS A 78 11.52 -13.35 -8.18
C LYS A 78 10.91 -14.48 -8.98
N GLY A 79 10.98 -14.38 -10.29
CA GLY A 79 10.27 -15.30 -11.15
C GLY A 79 10.66 -15.20 -12.61
N THR A 80 9.90 -15.94 -13.41
CA THR A 80 10.06 -16.02 -14.86
C THR A 80 8.71 -15.90 -15.54
N VAL A 81 8.75 -15.41 -16.78
CA VAL A 81 7.58 -15.23 -17.65
C VAL A 81 7.82 -16.02 -18.92
N ASP A 82 6.83 -16.83 -19.29
CA ASP A 82 6.77 -17.57 -20.54
C ASP A 82 5.39 -17.33 -21.16
N GLY A 83 5.35 -16.52 -22.22
CA GLY A 83 4.11 -16.09 -22.86
C GLY A 83 3.18 -15.33 -21.90
N ASP A 84 2.01 -15.91 -21.65
CA ASP A 84 0.99 -15.39 -20.73
C ASP A 84 1.10 -15.96 -19.31
N VAL A 85 2.02 -16.89 -19.06
CA VAL A 85 2.22 -17.52 -17.75
C VAL A 85 3.43 -16.90 -17.05
N CYS A 86 3.24 -16.57 -15.78
CA CYS A 86 4.32 -16.13 -14.92
C CYS A 86 4.34 -16.93 -13.62
N GLU A 87 5.53 -17.34 -13.23
CA GLU A 87 5.79 -18.05 -11.98
C GLU A 87 6.72 -17.22 -11.11
N ILE A 88 6.26 -16.85 -9.91
CA ILE A 88 7.06 -16.15 -8.90
C ILE A 88 7.28 -17.05 -7.68
N ARG A 89 8.41 -16.85 -7.01
CA ARG A 89 8.77 -17.50 -5.75
C ARG A 89 9.19 -16.47 -4.72
N ASP A 90 8.88 -16.75 -3.45
CA ASP A 90 9.38 -16.00 -2.30
C ASP A 90 10.91 -16.05 -2.23
N ASP A 91 11.56 -14.89 -2.26
CA ASP A 91 13.01 -14.79 -2.12
C ASP A 91 13.39 -14.46 -0.66
N GLU A 92 12.88 -13.35 -0.16
CA GLU A 92 13.25 -12.80 1.15
C GLU A 92 12.03 -12.20 1.85
N ILE A 93 11.95 -12.33 3.18
CA ILE A 93 10.93 -11.63 3.97
C ILE A 93 11.53 -10.30 4.40
N ILE A 94 10.84 -9.22 4.05
CA ILE A 94 11.30 -7.85 4.28
C ILE A 94 10.76 -7.35 5.62
N SER A 95 9.45 -7.47 5.83
CA SER A 95 8.78 -7.03 7.06
C SER A 95 7.50 -7.83 7.31
N TYR A 96 7.05 -7.88 8.57
CA TYR A 96 5.79 -8.52 8.98
C TYR A 96 5.37 -7.99 10.35
N SER A 97 4.08 -8.07 10.68
CA SER A 97 3.55 -7.53 11.94
C SER A 97 3.03 -8.59 12.94
N PHE A 98 3.04 -9.88 12.59
CA PHE A 98 2.55 -10.93 13.49
C PHE A 98 3.60 -11.41 14.49
N PRO A 99 3.19 -11.85 15.69
CA PRO A 99 4.12 -12.30 16.71
C PRO A 99 4.75 -13.66 16.35
N GLY A 100 6.00 -13.85 16.78
CA GLY A 100 6.72 -15.11 16.63
C GLY A 100 7.70 -15.13 15.47
N LYS A 101 8.49 -16.21 15.40
CA LYS A 101 9.50 -16.40 14.34
C LYS A 101 8.89 -17.12 13.15
N ILE A 102 9.17 -16.61 11.95
CA ILE A 102 8.79 -17.27 10.69
C ILE A 102 9.76 -18.41 10.39
N ASP A 103 9.24 -19.55 9.95
CA ASP A 103 10.05 -20.63 9.41
C ASP A 103 10.55 -20.24 8.00
N LYS A 104 11.84 -19.89 7.91
CA LYS A 104 12.48 -19.47 6.65
C LYS A 104 12.55 -20.58 5.60
N GLY A 105 12.30 -21.84 5.99
CA GLY A 105 12.28 -22.99 5.10
C GLY A 105 10.99 -23.13 4.29
N ILE A 106 9.96 -22.34 4.60
CA ILE A 106 8.70 -22.31 3.86
C ILE A 106 8.76 -21.22 2.78
N LYS A 107 8.62 -21.65 1.54
CA LYS A 107 8.64 -20.84 0.33
C LYS A 107 7.32 -20.99 -0.40
N VAL A 108 6.70 -19.87 -0.74
CA VAL A 108 5.52 -19.85 -1.60
C VAL A 108 5.98 -19.74 -3.06
N THR A 109 5.38 -20.56 -3.92
CA THR A 109 5.43 -20.43 -5.37
C THR A 109 4.03 -20.08 -5.85
N THR A 110 3.91 -19.02 -6.64
CA THR A 110 2.65 -18.58 -7.24
C THR A 110 2.81 -18.57 -8.75
N THR A 111 1.89 -19.25 -9.43
CA THR A 111 1.82 -19.26 -10.89
C THR A 111 0.52 -18.59 -11.29
N PHE A 112 0.61 -17.52 -12.07
CA PHE A 112 -0.54 -16.80 -12.61
C PHE A 112 -0.50 -16.73 -14.12
N ARG A 113 -1.68 -16.70 -14.72
CA ARG A 113 -1.90 -16.45 -16.14
C ARG A 113 -2.45 -15.05 -16.31
N MET A 114 -1.79 -14.28 -17.17
CA MET A 114 -2.21 -12.96 -17.55
C MET A 114 -3.32 -13.04 -18.58
N ASN A 115 -4.45 -12.42 -18.28
CA ASN A 115 -5.59 -12.38 -19.17
C ASN A 115 -6.22 -10.98 -19.14
N LYS A 116 -6.87 -10.60 -20.24
CA LYS A 116 -7.62 -9.36 -20.33
C LYS A 116 -9.10 -9.70 -20.25
N GLN A 117 -9.78 -9.13 -19.26
CA GLN A 117 -11.23 -9.24 -19.09
C GLN A 117 -11.80 -7.83 -19.22
N ASP A 118 -12.72 -7.65 -20.16
CA ASP A 118 -13.27 -6.34 -20.53
C ASP A 118 -12.17 -5.31 -20.83
N SER A 119 -12.03 -4.31 -19.96
CA SER A 119 -11.06 -3.22 -20.05
C SER A 119 -9.94 -3.31 -19.02
N SER A 120 -9.78 -4.44 -18.31
CA SER A 120 -8.79 -4.61 -17.25
C SER A 120 -7.95 -5.87 -17.42
N TRP A 121 -6.69 -5.77 -17.00
CA TRP A 121 -5.79 -6.90 -16.96
C TRP A 121 -5.92 -7.63 -15.62
N HIS A 122 -5.84 -8.94 -15.67
CA HIS A 122 -5.97 -9.84 -14.52
C HIS A 122 -4.83 -10.84 -14.48
N LEU A 123 -4.47 -11.25 -13.27
CA LEU A 123 -3.55 -12.34 -12.98
C LEU A 123 -4.26 -13.37 -12.11
N ASP A 124 -4.72 -14.43 -12.74
CA ASP A 124 -5.44 -15.52 -12.08
C ASP A 124 -4.59 -16.78 -12.08
N GLY A 125 -4.62 -17.54 -10.99
CA GLY A 125 -3.84 -18.76 -10.94
C GLY A 125 -3.84 -19.48 -9.60
N LYS A 126 -2.74 -20.19 -9.34
CA LYS A 126 -2.57 -21.09 -8.19
C LYS A 126 -1.31 -20.75 -7.44
N TRP A 127 -1.30 -21.06 -6.16
CA TRP A 127 -0.10 -20.98 -5.33
C TRP A 127 0.06 -22.25 -4.51
N SER A 128 1.29 -22.50 -4.07
CA SER A 128 1.61 -23.59 -3.15
C SER A 128 2.82 -23.27 -2.28
N THR A 129 2.90 -23.91 -1.11
CA THR A 129 4.15 -23.98 -0.35
C THR A 129 4.93 -25.24 -0.69
N ASN A 130 6.24 -25.18 -0.53
CA ASN A 130 7.04 -26.40 -0.51
C ASN A 130 6.69 -27.27 0.71
N LYS A 131 6.85 -28.59 0.55
CA LYS A 131 6.85 -29.54 1.67
C LYS A 131 8.18 -29.44 2.42
N THR A 132 8.13 -29.52 3.75
CA THR A 132 9.32 -29.63 4.60
C THR A 132 9.24 -30.90 5.45
N LYS A 133 10.29 -31.16 6.25
CA LYS A 133 10.25 -32.25 7.24
C LYS A 133 9.15 -32.07 8.29
N ARG A 134 8.75 -30.83 8.56
CA ARG A 134 7.82 -30.46 9.63
C ARG A 134 6.42 -30.13 9.12
N PHE A 135 6.29 -29.70 7.87
CA PHE A 135 5.06 -29.14 7.32
C PHE A 135 4.72 -29.77 5.98
N TYR A 136 3.45 -30.13 5.81
CA TYR A 136 2.89 -30.49 4.51
C TYR A 136 2.79 -29.26 3.61
N ALA A 137 2.77 -29.49 2.30
CA ALA A 137 2.48 -28.45 1.33
C ALA A 137 1.01 -28.03 1.44
N ILE A 138 0.76 -26.73 1.36
CA ILE A 138 -0.59 -26.17 1.22
C ILE A 138 -0.72 -25.54 -0.16
N THR A 139 -1.94 -25.52 -0.69
CA THR A 139 -2.26 -24.95 -2.00
C THR A 139 -3.42 -23.98 -1.90
N GLY A 140 -3.58 -23.19 -2.95
CA GLY A 140 -4.74 -22.33 -3.09
C GLY A 140 -4.77 -21.62 -4.42
N SER A 141 -5.67 -20.65 -4.51
CA SER A 141 -5.88 -19.85 -5.73
C SER A 141 -5.54 -18.39 -5.49
N VAL A 142 -5.16 -17.70 -6.55
CA VAL A 142 -4.93 -16.25 -6.57
C VAL A 142 -5.75 -15.64 -7.69
N ALA A 143 -6.35 -14.48 -7.41
CA ALA A 143 -7.09 -13.69 -8.39
C ALA A 143 -6.77 -12.21 -8.17
N LEU A 144 -6.09 -11.60 -9.13
CA LEU A 144 -5.63 -10.21 -9.07
C LEU A 144 -6.08 -9.44 -10.30
N ARG A 145 -6.21 -8.14 -10.11
CA ARG A 145 -6.47 -7.15 -11.15
C ARG A 145 -5.36 -6.11 -11.15
N GLU A 146 -5.04 -5.56 -12.31
CA GLU A 146 -4.11 -4.43 -12.42
C GLU A 146 -4.65 -3.22 -11.65
N GLU A 147 -3.80 -2.64 -10.80
CA GLU A 147 -4.07 -1.40 -10.09
C GLU A 147 -3.52 -0.23 -10.90
N THR A 148 -4.43 0.58 -11.44
CA THR A 148 -4.07 1.71 -12.30
C THR A 148 -3.66 2.95 -11.51
N ASP A 149 -4.09 3.07 -10.25
CA ASP A 149 -3.68 4.16 -9.37
C ASP A 149 -2.80 3.60 -8.24
N PRO A 150 -1.47 3.80 -8.31
CA PRO A 150 -0.54 3.32 -7.29
C PRO A 150 -0.87 3.78 -5.86
N LEU A 151 -1.57 4.90 -5.68
CA LEU A 151 -1.94 5.41 -4.36
C LEU A 151 -3.02 4.53 -3.69
N ASN A 152 -3.81 3.78 -4.46
CA ASN A 152 -4.74 2.78 -3.92
C ASN A 152 -4.02 1.53 -3.43
N SER A 153 -2.76 1.33 -3.84
CA SER A 153 -1.96 0.19 -3.42
C SER A 153 -1.18 0.46 -2.14
N ARG A 154 -1.25 -0.48 -1.21
CA ARG A 154 -0.46 -0.42 0.03
C ARG A 154 0.92 -0.99 -0.15
N ILE A 155 1.11 -1.92 -1.10
CA ILE A 155 2.48 -2.35 -1.41
C ILE A 155 3.31 -1.17 -1.91
N PHE A 156 2.73 -0.25 -2.69
CA PHE A 156 3.42 0.97 -3.12
C PHE A 156 3.88 1.84 -1.94
N ALA A 157 2.97 2.22 -1.03
CA ALA A 157 3.30 3.05 0.14
C ALA A 157 4.37 2.41 1.04
N HIS A 158 4.24 1.11 1.32
CA HIS A 158 5.19 0.38 2.17
C HIS A 158 6.59 0.30 1.52
N LEU A 159 6.65 0.13 0.20
CA LEU A 159 7.93 0.13 -0.52
C LEU A 159 8.60 1.50 -0.53
N GLN A 160 7.82 2.59 -0.55
CA GLN A 160 8.36 3.95 -0.43
C GLN A 160 8.96 4.19 0.95
N GLU A 161 8.30 3.73 2.01
CA GLU A 161 8.81 3.82 3.38
C GLU A 161 10.15 3.10 3.55
N LEU A 162 10.26 1.92 2.97
CA LEU A 162 11.46 1.11 3.07
C LEU A 162 12.59 1.57 2.12
N ASP A 163 12.38 2.65 1.36
CA ASP A 163 13.27 3.16 0.29
C ASP A 163 13.63 2.13 -0.79
N VAL A 164 12.83 1.07 -0.93
CA VAL A 164 13.01 0.00 -1.95
C VAL A 164 12.11 0.21 -3.17
N ALA A 165 11.19 1.18 -3.14
CA ALA A 165 10.39 1.56 -4.31
C ALA A 165 11.25 1.96 -5.52
N LYS A 166 12.47 2.48 -5.28
CA LYS A 166 13.45 2.80 -6.34
C LYS A 166 13.94 1.56 -7.11
N GLU A 167 13.78 0.36 -6.55
CA GLU A 167 14.15 -0.89 -7.20
C GLU A 167 13.07 -1.39 -8.17
N ILE A 168 11.89 -0.78 -8.22
CA ILE A 168 10.78 -1.16 -9.09
C ILE A 168 10.48 -0.01 -10.04
N GLU A 169 10.38 -0.29 -11.34
CA GLU A 169 9.87 0.66 -12.32
C GLU A 169 8.35 0.82 -12.14
N LEU A 170 7.97 1.65 -11.17
CA LEU A 170 6.57 1.99 -10.89
C LEU A 170 6.19 3.26 -11.68
N PRO A 171 4.94 3.38 -12.17
CA PRO A 171 4.46 4.63 -12.73
C PRO A 171 4.58 5.72 -11.65
N GLN A 172 5.49 6.67 -11.83
CA GLN A 172 5.62 7.80 -10.92
C GLN A 172 4.43 8.74 -11.15
N THR A 173 3.35 8.56 -10.39
CA THR A 173 2.31 9.58 -10.29
C THR A 173 2.93 10.80 -9.61
N GLN A 174 2.92 11.94 -10.32
CA GLN A 174 3.47 13.21 -9.86
C GLN A 174 2.86 13.61 -8.51
N LEU A 175 3.61 13.41 -7.41
CA LEU A 175 3.36 14.15 -6.19
C LEU A 175 3.88 15.57 -6.41
N VAL A 176 2.92 16.49 -6.44
CA VAL A 176 3.06 17.92 -6.61
C VAL A 176 4.07 18.51 -5.61
N THR A 177 5.30 18.77 -6.05
CA THR A 177 6.18 19.76 -5.40
C THR A 177 5.71 21.16 -5.79
N THR A 178 4.73 21.70 -5.07
CA THR A 178 4.55 23.15 -5.01
C THR A 178 5.43 23.68 -3.88
N ALA A 179 6.70 23.91 -4.19
CA ALA A 179 7.53 24.83 -3.43
C ALA A 179 8.06 25.87 -4.42
N LYS A 180 7.27 26.95 -4.57
CA LYS A 180 7.70 28.20 -5.20
C LYS A 180 8.98 28.67 -4.49
N GLN A 181 10.07 28.78 -5.23
CA GLN A 181 11.06 29.82 -4.97
C GLN A 181 10.93 30.87 -6.08
N PRO A 182 10.94 32.18 -5.77
CA PRO A 182 10.61 33.22 -6.74
C PRO A 182 11.64 33.27 -7.87
N ALA A 183 11.14 33.32 -9.11
CA ALA A 183 11.93 33.57 -10.30
C ALA A 183 12.58 34.96 -10.21
N VAL A 184 13.91 34.99 -10.11
CA VAL A 184 14.71 36.17 -10.46
C VAL A 184 15.00 36.08 -11.96
N VAL A 185 14.49 37.08 -12.67
CA VAL A 185 14.74 37.36 -14.09
C VAL A 185 16.23 37.66 -14.29
N PRO A 186 16.84 37.17 -15.38
CA PRO A 186 17.51 38.13 -16.26
C PRO A 186 17.17 37.94 -17.73
N ALA A 187 17.29 39.06 -18.42
CA ALA A 187 16.83 39.36 -19.75
C ALA A 187 17.62 38.68 -20.89
N LYS A 188 16.96 38.68 -22.05
CA LYS A 188 17.39 38.19 -23.37
C LYS A 188 18.66 38.88 -23.88
N THR A 189 19.44 38.19 -24.72
CA THR A 189 20.01 38.75 -25.97
C THR A 189 20.31 37.62 -26.96
N ASN A 190 19.84 37.80 -28.20
CA ASN A 190 20.04 36.97 -29.40
C ASN A 190 21.42 37.18 -30.03
N SER A 191 21.94 36.18 -30.77
CA SER A 191 22.29 36.23 -32.22
C SER A 191 23.32 35.15 -32.62
N GLN A 192 23.19 34.66 -33.86
CA GLN A 192 23.75 33.43 -34.46
C GLN A 192 25.06 33.70 -35.30
N PRO A 193 25.59 32.78 -36.14
CA PRO A 193 26.97 32.23 -36.16
C PRO A 193 27.87 32.81 -37.31
N PRO A 194 29.12 32.34 -37.61
CA PRO A 194 29.33 31.13 -38.45
C PRO A 194 30.71 30.37 -38.35
N ALA A 195 30.68 29.14 -38.89
CA ALA A 195 31.68 28.42 -39.72
C ALA A 195 33.09 27.99 -39.22
N GLU A 196 33.25 26.66 -39.18
CA GLU A 196 34.15 25.83 -40.03
C GLU A 196 35.69 25.92 -39.86
N ASN A 197 36.31 24.86 -39.31
CA ASN A 197 37.31 24.03 -40.01
C ASN A 197 37.77 22.81 -39.18
N ILE A 198 37.80 21.65 -39.84
CA ILE A 198 38.41 20.37 -39.42
C ILE A 198 39.76 20.27 -40.18
N PRO A 199 40.83 19.69 -39.60
CA PRO A 199 41.18 18.32 -39.99
C PRO A 199 41.54 17.37 -38.83
N THR A 200 41.06 16.14 -39.03
CA THR A 200 41.37 14.82 -38.46
C THR A 200 42.78 14.53 -37.95
N GLU A 201 42.86 13.79 -36.83
CA GLU A 201 43.78 12.65 -36.70
C GLU A 201 43.16 11.50 -35.87
N LYS A 202 43.39 10.27 -36.33
CA LYS A 202 42.86 8.98 -35.84
C LYS A 202 43.64 8.47 -34.63
N VAL A 203 42.97 7.91 -33.61
CA VAL A 203 43.40 6.65 -32.94
C VAL A 203 42.19 5.89 -32.37
N THR A 204 42.14 4.59 -32.67
CA THR A 204 41.17 3.55 -32.31
C THR A 204 41.22 3.15 -30.81
N PRO A 205 40.21 2.38 -30.30
CA PRO A 205 39.81 2.39 -28.90
C PRO A 205 40.49 1.34 -28.02
N ALA A 206 40.83 1.73 -26.78
CA ALA A 206 41.25 0.83 -25.71
C ALA A 206 40.10 0.52 -24.74
N LYS A 207 39.80 -0.78 -24.67
CA LYS A 207 38.99 -1.50 -23.70
C LYS A 207 39.42 -1.16 -22.26
N LYS A 208 38.50 -0.74 -21.39
CA LYS A 208 38.68 -0.78 -19.92
C LYS A 208 37.50 -1.47 -19.26
N GLU A 209 37.79 -2.72 -18.92
CA GLU A 209 37.25 -3.50 -17.82
C GLU A 209 37.33 -2.68 -16.52
N VAL A 210 36.21 -2.54 -15.80
CA VAL A 210 36.20 -2.04 -14.42
C VAL A 210 35.66 -3.13 -13.53
N ALA A 211 36.60 -3.66 -12.75
CA ALA A 211 36.42 -4.67 -11.75
C ALA A 211 35.53 -4.20 -10.59
N ARG A 212 34.69 -5.14 -10.16
CA ARG A 212 33.84 -5.13 -8.98
C ARG A 212 34.69 -5.13 -7.70
N LYS A 213 34.76 -4.01 -6.98
CA LYS A 213 35.19 -4.01 -5.57
C LYS A 213 33.98 -4.26 -4.67
N LYS A 214 33.96 -5.46 -4.06
CA LYS A 214 33.19 -5.77 -2.85
C LYS A 214 33.71 -4.88 -1.73
N GLN A 215 32.83 -4.12 -1.09
CA GLN A 215 33.10 -3.51 0.20
C GLN A 215 32.12 -4.12 1.21
N ALA A 216 32.68 -4.96 2.08
CA ALA A 216 31.99 -5.53 3.23
C ALA A 216 31.86 -4.43 4.29
N ALA A 217 30.63 -4.09 4.66
CA ALA A 217 30.35 -3.25 5.82
C ALA A 217 30.34 -4.13 7.07
N ASN A 218 31.31 -3.83 7.93
CA ASN A 218 31.57 -4.44 9.22
C ASN A 218 30.53 -3.90 10.23
N ILE A 219 29.69 -4.76 10.80
CA ILE A 219 28.79 -4.41 11.90
C ILE A 219 29.48 -4.80 13.22
N PRO A 220 29.68 -3.87 14.17
CA PRO A 220 30.22 -4.22 15.48
C PRO A 220 29.19 -5.02 16.29
N ALA A 221 29.60 -6.22 16.71
CA ALA A 221 28.89 -7.06 17.65
C ALA A 221 28.85 -6.42 19.04
N LEU A 222 27.65 -6.19 19.58
CA LEU A 222 27.43 -5.99 21.01
C LEU A 222 27.31 -7.36 21.67
N LYS A 223 28.17 -7.57 22.68
CA LYS A 223 28.33 -8.80 23.43
C LYS A 223 27.21 -8.97 24.45
N ASP A 224 26.65 -10.16 24.49
CA ASP A 224 25.87 -10.69 25.61
C ASP A 224 26.72 -10.69 26.89
N SER A 225 26.13 -10.24 27.99
CA SER A 225 26.56 -10.61 29.34
C SER A 225 25.39 -11.28 30.05
N VAL A 226 25.56 -12.59 30.22
CA VAL A 226 24.77 -13.45 31.09
C VAL A 226 25.27 -13.24 32.51
N VAL A 227 24.37 -12.86 33.43
CA VAL A 227 24.55 -13.12 34.87
C VAL A 227 23.25 -13.69 35.42
N THR A 228 23.41 -14.88 35.97
CA THR A 228 22.45 -15.70 36.70
C THR A 228 22.31 -15.18 38.14
N ALA A 229 21.09 -14.96 38.64
CA ALA A 229 20.77 -15.10 40.07
C ALA A 229 19.25 -15.14 40.30
N LYS A 230 18.83 -16.04 41.17
CA LYS A 230 17.46 -16.37 41.59
C LYS A 230 17.23 -15.85 43.03
N LYS A 231 15.94 -15.69 43.41
CA LYS A 231 15.36 -15.39 44.75
C LYS A 231 15.42 -13.90 45.16
N GLU A 232 14.44 -13.28 45.81
CA GLU A 232 13.21 -13.69 46.48
C GLU A 232 12.31 -12.44 46.68
N MET A 233 11.00 -12.65 46.83
CA MET A 233 10.00 -11.63 47.18
C MET A 233 10.12 -11.22 48.66
N PRO A 234 9.78 -9.97 49.05
CA PRO A 234 8.77 -9.83 50.09
C PRO A 234 7.76 -8.70 49.85
N ARG A 235 6.55 -8.97 50.34
CA ARG A 235 5.39 -8.09 50.48
C ARG A 235 5.42 -7.44 51.86
N ALA A 236 5.22 -6.13 51.96
CA ALA A 236 4.56 -5.47 53.08
C ALA A 236 4.11 -4.05 52.67
N THR A 237 2.91 -3.69 53.12
CA THR A 237 2.09 -2.51 52.80
C THR A 237 2.36 -1.34 53.81
N PRO A 238 1.42 -0.41 54.07
CA PRO A 238 1.42 0.98 53.59
C PRO A 238 1.53 2.01 54.73
N ASN A 239 1.73 3.31 54.44
CA ASN A 239 1.15 4.35 55.29
C ASN A 239 1.04 5.73 54.62
N ALA A 240 0.00 6.45 55.04
CA ALA A 240 -0.50 7.72 54.55
C ALA A 240 0.05 8.93 55.35
N ASN A 241 0.25 10.07 54.64
CA ASN A 241 -0.12 11.50 54.89
C ASN A 241 -0.13 12.11 56.33
N PRO A 242 -0.32 13.45 56.56
CA PRO A 242 -0.12 14.71 55.80
C PRO A 242 0.64 15.83 56.58
N GLU A 243 0.90 16.98 55.93
CA GLU A 243 0.74 18.41 56.39
C GLU A 243 1.84 19.35 55.86
N THR A 244 1.58 20.32 54.96
CA THR A 244 1.06 21.72 55.06
C THR A 244 2.02 22.84 55.49
N ALA A 245 2.19 23.80 54.53
CA ALA A 245 2.24 25.27 54.64
C ALA A 245 3.53 26.04 55.07
N LYS A 246 4.02 26.92 54.17
CA LYS A 246 3.95 28.41 54.19
C LYS A 246 4.96 29.04 53.21
N THR A 247 4.51 29.77 52.17
CA THR A 247 4.33 31.25 52.08
C THR A 247 5.61 32.04 51.76
N GLY A 248 5.64 32.66 50.57
CA GLY A 248 6.56 33.73 50.17
C GLY A 248 6.04 34.41 48.89
N THR A 249 5.67 35.69 49.00
CA THR A 249 5.04 36.55 47.97
C THR A 249 6.11 37.29 47.12
N PRO A 250 5.77 38.19 46.17
CA PRO A 250 5.92 38.02 44.72
C PRO A 250 7.07 38.84 44.08
N VAL A 251 7.49 38.47 42.86
CA VAL A 251 8.41 39.26 42.00
C VAL A 251 7.73 39.45 40.63
N PRO A 252 7.78 40.65 40.02
CA PRO A 252 6.80 41.07 39.01
C PRO A 252 7.05 40.54 37.60
N SER A 253 5.91 40.20 36.97
CA SER A 253 5.55 40.14 35.56
C SER A 253 6.65 40.46 34.52
N LYS A 254 7.06 39.42 33.78
CA LYS A 254 7.54 39.54 32.40
C LYS A 254 6.55 38.81 31.48
N THR A 255 5.98 39.60 30.59
CA THR A 255 5.19 39.32 29.38
C THR A 255 5.24 37.87 28.87
N THR A 256 4.16 37.13 29.10
CA THR A 256 3.83 35.88 28.40
C THR A 256 3.39 36.21 26.96
N PRO A 257 3.94 35.55 25.92
CA PRO A 257 3.41 35.67 24.56
C PRO A 257 1.95 35.19 24.53
N ALA A 258 1.11 35.92 23.79
CA ALA A 258 -0.31 35.61 23.60
C ALA A 258 -0.50 34.12 23.29
N GLY A 259 -1.23 33.43 24.17
CA GLY A 259 -1.63 32.05 23.96
C GLY A 259 -2.43 31.95 22.66
N ILE A 260 -1.95 31.11 21.75
CA ILE A 260 -2.72 30.68 20.60
C ILE A 260 -3.87 29.85 21.18
N THR A 261 -5.06 30.44 21.26
CA THR A 261 -6.27 29.74 21.64
C THR A 261 -6.59 28.74 20.52
N PHE A 262 -6.11 27.51 20.63
CA PHE A 262 -6.55 26.42 19.77
C PHE A 262 -8.01 26.10 20.14
N THR A 263 -8.97 26.65 19.40
CA THR A 263 -10.33 26.13 19.47
C THR A 263 -10.29 24.72 18.89
N PRO A 264 -10.68 23.68 19.64
CA PRO A 264 -10.72 22.33 19.12
C PRO A 264 -11.75 22.30 17.98
N SER A 265 -11.28 21.99 16.77
CA SER A 265 -12.16 21.78 15.61
C SER A 265 -13.21 20.71 15.93
N VAL A 266 -14.43 20.82 15.40
CA VAL A 266 -15.43 19.73 15.51
C VAL A 266 -15.05 18.56 14.60
N PRO A 267 -15.35 17.30 14.96
CA PRO A 267 -15.09 16.17 14.06
C PRO A 267 -15.83 16.35 12.73
N ALA A 268 -15.21 15.90 11.64
CA ALA A 268 -15.75 16.01 10.29
C ALA A 268 -16.11 17.45 9.84
N ALA A 269 -15.42 18.47 10.36
CA ALA A 269 -15.76 19.89 10.17
C ALA A 269 -16.01 20.31 8.71
N ASN A 270 -15.28 19.73 7.76
CA ASN A 270 -15.33 20.09 6.34
C ASN A 270 -15.91 18.96 5.48
N VAL A 271 -16.76 18.10 6.03
CA VAL A 271 -17.27 16.93 5.30
C VAL A 271 -18.02 17.31 4.02
N ASN A 272 -18.80 18.40 4.06
CA ASN A 272 -19.60 18.88 2.92
C ASN A 272 -18.79 19.66 1.88
N ASP A 273 -17.57 20.08 2.23
CA ASP A 273 -16.67 20.80 1.31
C ASP A 273 -15.84 19.82 0.46
N ARG A 274 -15.90 18.52 0.77
CA ARG A 274 -15.14 17.45 0.13
C ARG A 274 -16.01 16.65 -0.83
N ILE A 275 -15.38 16.10 -1.86
CA ILE A 275 -16.04 15.24 -2.84
C ILE A 275 -16.14 13.83 -2.26
N ASN A 276 -17.33 13.24 -2.27
CA ASN A 276 -17.51 11.83 -1.92
C ASN A 276 -17.13 10.94 -3.10
N ILE A 277 -16.10 10.10 -2.93
CA ILE A 277 -15.70 9.08 -3.90
C ILE A 277 -16.38 7.77 -3.53
N MET A 278 -17.28 7.32 -4.40
CA MET A 278 -18.01 6.07 -4.22
C MET A 278 -17.11 4.89 -4.54
N SER A 279 -16.75 4.13 -3.51
CA SER A 279 -15.84 2.99 -3.65
C SER A 279 -16.57 1.70 -4.05
N THR A 280 -17.71 1.41 -3.43
CA THR A 280 -18.46 0.18 -3.64
C THR A 280 -19.91 0.29 -3.17
N GLU A 281 -20.76 -0.60 -3.70
CA GLU A 281 -22.11 -0.83 -3.21
C GLU A 281 -22.17 -2.15 -2.44
N ILE A 282 -22.78 -2.13 -1.25
CA ILE A 282 -22.92 -3.28 -0.39
C ILE A 282 -24.38 -3.68 -0.26
N ILE A 283 -24.72 -4.82 -0.87
CA ILE A 283 -25.99 -5.49 -0.60
C ILE A 283 -25.94 -6.18 0.77
N PHE A 284 -26.96 -5.96 1.60
CA PHE A 284 -27.10 -6.58 2.93
C PHE A 284 -28.54 -7.06 3.20
N THR A 285 -28.75 -7.86 4.24
CA THR A 285 -30.06 -8.45 4.58
C THR A 285 -30.49 -8.26 6.03
N SER A 286 -29.55 -8.22 6.98
CA SER A 286 -29.87 -8.14 8.41
C SER A 286 -30.36 -6.77 8.85
N ASP A 287 -31.00 -6.72 10.02
CA ASP A 287 -31.48 -5.48 10.67
C ASP A 287 -30.39 -4.70 11.41
N SER A 288 -29.19 -5.27 11.47
CA SER A 288 -28.01 -4.61 12.00
C SER A 288 -26.78 -5.09 11.27
N LEU A 289 -25.83 -4.17 11.07
CA LEU A 289 -24.51 -4.49 10.56
C LEU A 289 -23.49 -4.23 11.66
N GLU A 290 -22.51 -5.13 11.76
CA GLU A 290 -21.34 -4.90 12.59
C GLU A 290 -20.20 -4.38 11.72
N LEU A 291 -19.73 -3.18 12.02
CA LEU A 291 -18.61 -2.53 11.37
C LEU A 291 -17.36 -2.75 12.22
N ALA A 292 -16.26 -3.12 11.59
CA ALA A 292 -14.94 -3.14 12.21
C ALA A 292 -13.97 -2.32 11.36
N LEU A 293 -13.36 -1.31 11.97
CA LEU A 293 -12.36 -0.44 11.35
C LEU A 293 -10.96 -0.83 11.79
N TYR A 294 -10.07 -0.88 10.82
CA TYR A 294 -8.65 -1.17 10.99
C TYR A 294 -7.83 -0.15 10.22
N ASP A 295 -6.62 0.07 10.71
CA ASP A 295 -5.52 0.54 9.87
C ASP A 295 -5.24 -0.51 8.78
N ASN A 296 -4.88 -0.07 7.58
CA ASN A 296 -4.66 -0.97 6.43
C ASN A 296 -3.19 -1.38 6.25
N GLY A 297 -2.34 -1.22 7.26
CA GLY A 297 -0.95 -1.66 7.23
C GLY A 297 -0.12 -1.34 8.46
N GLU A 298 0.73 -0.33 8.33
CA GLU A 298 1.52 0.20 9.44
C GLU A 298 0.71 1.31 10.09
N VAL A 299 0.56 1.23 11.41
CA VAL A 299 -0.18 2.23 12.17
C VAL A 299 0.62 3.53 12.17
N ASP A 300 0.24 4.44 11.29
CA ASP A 300 1.01 5.64 10.97
C ASP A 300 0.34 6.94 11.45
N GLY A 301 -0.72 6.81 12.24
CA GLY A 301 -1.46 7.92 12.86
C GLY A 301 -2.72 8.34 12.10
N ASP A 302 -3.12 7.58 11.08
CA ASP A 302 -4.39 7.77 10.39
C ASP A 302 -5.56 7.86 11.37
N THR A 303 -6.30 8.98 11.31
CA THR A 303 -7.46 9.25 12.17
C THR A 303 -8.68 9.59 11.32
N VAL A 304 -9.81 8.93 11.60
CA VAL A 304 -11.04 9.08 10.84
C VAL A 304 -12.25 9.41 11.71
N SER A 305 -13.21 10.11 11.12
CA SER A 305 -14.58 10.16 11.61
C SER A 305 -15.49 9.44 10.63
N VAL A 306 -16.52 8.75 11.13
CA VAL A 306 -17.46 8.02 10.29
C VAL A 306 -18.85 8.59 10.45
N LEU A 307 -19.50 8.86 9.32
CA LEU A 307 -20.84 9.41 9.26
C LEU A 307 -21.80 8.41 8.61
N LEU A 308 -22.98 8.26 9.19
CA LEU A 308 -24.09 7.49 8.65
C LEU A 308 -25.19 8.47 8.24
N ASN A 309 -25.48 8.57 6.95
CA ASN A 309 -26.43 9.55 6.40
C ASN A 309 -26.16 10.99 6.87
N GLY A 310 -24.88 11.36 7.02
CA GLY A 310 -24.45 12.68 7.48
C GLY A 310 -24.36 12.86 9.01
N GLU A 311 -24.83 11.89 9.81
CA GLU A 311 -24.69 11.92 11.26
C GLU A 311 -23.40 11.20 11.70
N ILE A 312 -22.60 11.83 12.56
CA ILE A 312 -21.34 11.25 13.06
C ILE A 312 -21.65 10.10 14.03
N ILE A 313 -21.27 8.87 13.66
CA ILE A 313 -21.44 7.67 14.49
C ILE A 313 -20.15 7.24 15.22
N ILE A 314 -19.00 7.70 14.71
CA ILE A 314 -17.65 7.49 15.24
C ILE A 314 -16.90 8.82 15.02
N ALA A 315 -16.30 9.37 16.07
CA ALA A 315 -15.56 10.63 16.00
C ALA A 315 -14.08 10.40 16.30
N ARG A 316 -13.20 10.83 15.40
CA ARG A 316 -11.73 10.86 15.58
C ARG A 316 -11.12 9.55 16.07
N GLU A 317 -11.55 8.44 15.47
CA GLU A 317 -10.93 7.16 15.73
C GLU A 317 -9.57 7.09 15.03
N MET A 318 -8.51 6.95 15.81
CA MET A 318 -7.20 6.60 15.27
C MET A 318 -7.22 5.12 14.86
N LEU A 319 -6.98 4.87 13.58
CA LEU A 319 -6.93 3.53 13.02
C LEU A 319 -5.77 2.74 13.63
N LYS A 320 -6.00 1.45 13.89
CA LYS A 320 -5.04 0.53 14.52
C LYS A 320 -5.07 -0.82 13.85
N ALA A 321 -4.04 -1.64 14.10
CA ALA A 321 -4.06 -3.05 13.72
C ALA A 321 -5.19 -3.83 14.40
N SER A 322 -5.59 -3.45 15.62
CA SER A 322 -6.76 -4.02 16.31
C SER A 322 -8.05 -3.33 15.89
N ALA A 323 -9.12 -4.11 15.73
CA ALA A 323 -10.43 -3.61 15.33
C ALA A 323 -11.01 -2.59 16.32
N MET A 324 -11.51 -1.47 15.82
CA MET A 324 -12.57 -0.72 16.50
C MET A 324 -13.92 -1.15 15.93
N ARG A 325 -14.84 -1.57 16.81
CA ARG A 325 -16.14 -2.14 16.42
C ARG A 325 -17.30 -1.20 16.70
N LYS A 326 -18.24 -1.12 15.76
CA LYS A 326 -19.50 -0.39 15.91
C LYS A 326 -20.63 -1.18 15.25
N THR A 327 -21.65 -1.53 16.03
CA THR A 327 -22.91 -2.03 15.48
C THR A 327 -23.79 -0.86 15.09
N ILE A 328 -24.27 -0.87 13.85
CA ILE A 328 -25.29 0.05 13.36
C ILE A 328 -26.60 -0.70 13.20
N LYS A 329 -27.71 -0.09 13.66
CA LYS A 329 -29.05 -0.57 13.34
C LYS A 329 -29.45 0.03 12.01
N THR A 330 -30.01 -0.79 11.14
CA THR A 330 -30.54 -0.29 9.86
C THR A 330 -31.84 0.46 10.15
N PRO A 331 -32.01 1.71 9.71
CA PRO A 331 -33.22 2.47 10.02
C PRO A 331 -34.46 1.78 9.42
N ALA A 332 -35.53 1.66 10.22
CA ALA A 332 -36.79 1.07 9.75
C ALA A 332 -37.35 1.88 8.58
N GLY A 333 -37.70 1.21 7.47
CA GLY A 333 -38.24 1.84 6.27
C GLY A 333 -37.21 2.46 5.32
N ASN A 334 -35.91 2.45 5.66
CA ASN A 334 -34.84 2.83 4.73
C ASN A 334 -34.11 1.58 4.23
N ASP A 335 -34.32 1.26 2.96
CA ASP A 335 -33.58 0.22 2.27
C ASP A 335 -32.20 0.69 1.78
N GLU A 336 -31.87 1.96 1.97
CA GLU A 336 -30.59 2.54 1.53
C GLU A 336 -30.04 3.50 2.58
N PHE A 337 -28.73 3.43 2.80
CA PHE A 337 -28.00 4.44 3.56
C PHE A 337 -26.56 4.57 3.06
N MET A 338 -25.97 5.72 3.30
CA MET A 338 -24.59 6.03 2.95
C MET A 338 -23.73 6.09 4.21
N LEU A 339 -22.59 5.40 4.15
CA LEU A 339 -21.52 5.54 5.12
C LEU A 339 -20.42 6.39 4.49
N VAL A 340 -19.99 7.45 5.18
CA VAL A 340 -18.87 8.31 4.77
C VAL A 340 -17.75 8.14 5.79
N LEU A 341 -16.55 7.82 5.31
CA LEU A 341 -15.33 7.83 6.10
C LEU A 341 -14.55 9.11 5.76
N TYR A 342 -14.42 9.96 6.77
CA TYR A 342 -13.78 11.27 6.70
C TYR A 342 -12.39 11.20 7.31
N ALA A 343 -11.38 11.60 6.54
CA ALA A 343 -10.01 11.77 7.03
C ALA A 343 -9.90 13.03 7.92
N GLU A 344 -9.71 12.85 9.23
CA GLU A 344 -9.39 13.95 10.17
C GLU A 344 -7.94 14.42 9.98
N ASN A 345 -7.08 13.53 9.53
CA ASN A 345 -5.69 13.79 9.14
C ASN A 345 -5.31 12.87 7.97
N LEU A 346 -4.07 12.98 7.50
CA LEU A 346 -3.53 12.14 6.41
C LEU A 346 -2.61 11.01 6.89
N GLY A 347 -2.51 10.81 8.20
CA GLY A 347 -1.45 9.98 8.79
C GLY A 347 -0.06 10.50 8.47
N ARG A 348 0.93 9.62 8.57
CA ARG A 348 2.32 9.88 8.15
C ARG A 348 2.45 9.75 6.63
N TYR A 349 1.69 8.85 6.02
CA TYR A 349 1.76 8.49 4.61
C TYR A 349 0.42 8.76 3.90
N PRO A 350 0.24 9.93 3.28
CA PRO A 350 -0.99 10.24 2.57
C PRO A 350 -1.22 9.29 1.36
N PRO A 351 -2.48 8.99 1.02
CA PRO A 351 -3.72 9.40 1.69
C PRO A 351 -3.99 8.58 2.96
N ASN A 352 -4.96 9.04 3.78
CA ASN A 352 -5.44 8.28 4.93
C ASN A 352 -6.21 7.05 4.46
N THR A 353 -5.82 5.87 4.94
CA THR A 353 -6.43 4.63 4.49
C THR A 353 -6.75 3.66 5.61
N GLY A 354 -7.82 2.92 5.41
CA GLY A 354 -8.17 1.85 6.32
C GLY A 354 -8.85 0.69 5.62
N LEU A 355 -9.15 -0.30 6.45
CA LEU A 355 -9.97 -1.44 6.08
C LEU A 355 -11.25 -1.38 6.91
N LEU A 356 -12.38 -1.29 6.21
CA LEU A 356 -13.69 -1.53 6.80
C LEU A 356 -14.08 -2.98 6.56
N VAL A 357 -14.34 -3.70 7.64
CA VAL A 357 -14.97 -5.03 7.60
C VAL A 357 -16.43 -4.86 8.01
N VAL A 358 -17.33 -5.28 7.12
CA VAL A 358 -18.78 -5.27 7.35
C VAL A 358 -19.22 -6.71 7.54
N LYS A 359 -19.83 -6.99 8.68
CA LYS A 359 -20.48 -8.28 8.96
C LYS A 359 -22.00 -8.11 8.93
N ASP A 360 -22.63 -8.90 8.05
CA ASP A 360 -24.08 -9.03 7.85
C ASP A 360 -24.47 -10.48 8.15
N GLY A 361 -24.90 -10.74 9.38
CA GLY A 361 -25.11 -12.10 9.90
C GLY A 361 -23.82 -12.93 9.83
N ASP A 362 -23.86 -14.01 9.04
CA ASP A 362 -22.71 -14.89 8.79
C ASP A 362 -21.84 -14.43 7.62
N THR A 363 -22.28 -13.43 6.86
CA THR A 363 -21.53 -12.94 5.71
C THR A 363 -20.60 -11.80 6.12
N THR A 364 -19.39 -11.77 5.57
CA THR A 364 -18.40 -10.74 5.85
C THR A 364 -17.86 -10.18 4.54
N LYS A 365 -17.82 -8.85 4.44
CA LYS A 365 -17.26 -8.11 3.31
C LYS A 365 -16.13 -7.20 3.80
N GLN A 366 -15.05 -7.16 3.04
CA GLN A 366 -13.88 -6.33 3.32
C GLN A 366 -13.79 -5.24 2.27
N ILE A 367 -13.71 -3.99 2.72
CA ILE A 367 -13.76 -2.80 1.89
C ILE A 367 -12.58 -1.93 2.27
N ARG A 368 -11.66 -1.73 1.33
CA ARG A 368 -10.61 -0.74 1.51
C ARG A 368 -11.16 0.64 1.21
N PHE A 369 -10.73 1.61 1.99
CA PHE A 369 -11.08 3.00 1.78
C PHE A 369 -9.82 3.87 1.81
N SER A 370 -9.90 4.97 1.09
CA SER A 370 -8.88 6.00 0.99
C SER A 370 -9.56 7.35 1.00
N ALA A 371 -9.09 8.26 1.83
CA ALA A 371 -9.62 9.61 1.96
C ALA A 371 -8.48 10.62 2.16
N ASP A 372 -8.69 11.85 1.69
CA ASP A 372 -7.75 12.95 1.86
C ASP A 372 -8.47 14.24 2.29
N LEU A 373 -7.76 15.38 2.25
CA LEU A 373 -8.32 16.66 2.68
C LEU A 373 -9.31 17.28 1.68
N LYS A 374 -9.51 16.66 0.51
CA LYS A 374 -10.39 17.08 -0.58
C LYS A 374 -11.47 16.04 -0.91
N GLN A 375 -11.23 14.78 -0.60
CA GLN A 375 -12.07 13.65 -0.96
C GLN A 375 -12.38 12.79 0.26
N ASN A 376 -13.65 12.42 0.42
CA ASN A 376 -14.07 11.42 1.39
C ASN A 376 -14.25 10.07 0.71
N ALA A 377 -14.05 8.99 1.46
CA ALA A 377 -14.50 7.68 1.03
C ALA A 377 -15.97 7.51 1.37
N ALA A 378 -16.79 7.09 0.41
CA ALA A 378 -18.19 6.83 0.64
C ALA A 378 -18.60 5.44 0.13
N ILE A 379 -19.54 4.81 0.82
CA ILE A 379 -20.05 3.46 0.56
C ILE A 379 -21.57 3.51 0.65
N ILE A 380 -22.25 3.01 -0.38
CA ILE A 380 -23.71 2.86 -0.37
C ILE A 380 -24.04 1.45 0.11
N PHE A 381 -24.96 1.36 1.06
CA PHE A 381 -25.54 0.11 1.52
C PHE A 381 -26.97 0.02 1.02
N ARG A 382 -27.32 -1.10 0.37
CA ARG A 382 -28.69 -1.39 -0.06
C ARG A 382 -29.19 -2.68 0.57
N ARG A 383 -30.35 -2.62 1.20
CA ARG A 383 -31.04 -3.81 1.71
C ARG A 383 -31.56 -4.61 0.53
N LYS A 384 -31.28 -5.91 0.52
CA LYS A 384 -31.89 -6.85 -0.41
C LYS A 384 -33.37 -6.96 -0.06
N LYS A 385 -34.23 -6.59 -1.02
CA LYS A 385 -35.68 -6.73 -0.92
C LYS A 385 -36.12 -8.19 -0.99
#